data_AF-A0A7C3B2X1-F1
#
_entry.id   AF-A0A7C3B2X1-F1
#
_cell.length_a   1.000
_cell.length_b   1.000
_cell.length_c   1.000
_cell.angle_alpha   90.00
_cell.angle_beta   90.00
_cell.angle_gamma   90.00
#
_symmetry.space_group_name_H-M   'P 1'
#
loop_
_entity.id
_entity.type
_entity.pdbx_description
1 polymer ?
#
loop_
_entity_poly.entity_id
_entity_poly.type
_entity_poly.pdbx_seq_one_letter_code
_entity_poly.pdbx_strand_id
1 'polypeptide(L)'
;MFESCAFDASAEQWSWLIPLIIVIALSFIMRRRKPAEKTPQDVASSLLMDVIANQRALEKFDTQTRPKKLKLGSWQRNSEKLDFLEPSLRSTLSETFRQIEDFNLRVESAKMYKSTSYLFGVNIERLQEPLDKSREGLEEWLKANIEQAGPGAGRQGCMGGGLGGGLIGG
;
A
#
# COMPACT_ATOMS: atom_id res chain seq x y z
N MET A 1 16.44 -33.54 -45.90
CA MET A 1 15.06 -33.99 -45.71
C MET A 1 14.84 -34.07 -44.21
N PHE A 2 14.33 -33.00 -43.60
CA PHE A 2 14.04 -32.92 -42.16
C PHE A 2 12.51 -32.85 -42.03
N GLU A 3 11.90 -34.01 -41.79
CA GLU A 3 10.51 -34.10 -41.36
C GLU A 3 10.38 -33.48 -39.98
N SER A 4 9.58 -32.42 -39.92
CA SER A 4 9.19 -31.76 -38.69
C SER A 4 8.09 -32.60 -38.04
N CYS A 5 8.39 -33.28 -36.94
CA CYS A 5 7.37 -33.85 -36.06
C CYS A 5 6.58 -32.70 -35.43
N ALA A 6 5.47 -32.33 -36.05
CA ALA A 6 4.50 -31.43 -35.48
C ALA A 6 3.94 -32.07 -34.21
N PHE A 7 4.10 -31.36 -33.10
CA PHE A 7 3.57 -31.67 -31.79
C PHE A 7 2.04 -31.48 -31.82
N ASP A 8 1.31 -32.50 -32.30
CA ASP A 8 -0.16 -32.59 -32.21
C ASP A 8 -0.57 -32.96 -30.77
N ALA A 9 -0.25 -32.08 -29.82
CA ALA A 9 -0.85 -32.12 -28.50
C ALA A 9 -2.28 -31.54 -28.61
N SER A 10 -3.25 -32.43 -28.82
CA SER A 10 -4.69 -32.28 -28.54
C SER A 10 -5.19 -30.83 -28.37
N ALA A 11 -5.66 -30.23 -29.46
CA ALA A 11 -6.28 -28.89 -29.45
C ALA A 11 -7.40 -28.73 -28.39
N GLU A 12 -8.06 -29.82 -28.00
CA GLU A 12 -9.09 -29.81 -26.95
C GLU A 12 -8.53 -29.57 -25.55
N GLN A 13 -7.31 -30.01 -25.25
CA GLN A 13 -6.70 -29.81 -23.93
C GLN A 13 -6.27 -28.36 -23.73
N TRP A 14 -5.85 -27.68 -24.80
CA TRP A 14 -5.47 -26.27 -24.75
C TRP A 14 -6.67 -25.32 -24.70
N SER A 15 -7.82 -25.75 -25.23
CA SER A 15 -9.06 -24.96 -25.29
C SER A 15 -9.55 -24.48 -23.92
N TRP A 16 -9.45 -25.31 -22.87
CA TRP A 16 -9.84 -24.92 -21.51
C TRP A 16 -8.70 -24.29 -20.69
N LEU A 17 -7.45 -24.58 -21.05
CA LEU A 17 -6.26 -24.01 -20.40
C LEU A 17 -6.07 -22.53 -20.71
N ILE A 18 -6.32 -22.11 -21.96
CA ILE A 18 -6.20 -20.72 -22.38
C ILE A 18 -7.10 -19.77 -21.55
N PRO A 19 -8.42 -19.99 -21.41
CA PRO A 19 -9.26 -19.12 -20.58
C PRO A 19 -8.87 -19.16 -19.10
N LEU A 20 -8.40 -20.29 -18.57
CA LEU A 20 -7.92 -20.39 -17.20
C LEU A 20 -6.69 -19.49 -16.97
N ILE A 21 -5.70 -19.53 -17.86
CA ILE A 21 -4.50 -18.68 -17.79
C ILE A 21 -4.88 -17.20 -17.90
N ILE A 22 -5.81 -16.85 -18.79
CA ILE A 22 -6.31 -15.48 -18.94
C ILE A 22 -6.97 -15.00 -17.64
N VAL A 23 -7.81 -15.82 -16.99
CA VAL A 23 -8.44 -15.48 -15.70
C VAL A 23 -7.40 -15.31 -14.60
N ILE A 24 -6.37 -16.16 -14.53
CA ILE A 24 -5.29 -16.03 -13.54
C ILE A 24 -4.48 -14.75 -13.78
N ALA A 25 -4.12 -14.47 -15.04
CA ALA A 25 -3.40 -13.26 -15.42
C ALA A 25 -4.21 -12.00 -15.14
N LEU A 26 -5.49 -11.98 -15.50
CA LEU A 26 -6.40 -10.87 -15.19
C LEU A 26 -6.58 -10.70 -13.68
N SER A 27 -6.72 -11.78 -12.93
CA SER A 27 -6.80 -11.75 -11.46
C SER A 27 -5.54 -11.16 -10.86
N PHE A 28 -4.36 -11.51 -11.38
CA PHE A 28 -3.08 -10.98 -10.89
C PHE A 28 -2.91 -9.49 -11.24
N ILE A 29 -3.30 -9.08 -12.44
CA ILE A 29 -3.26 -7.69 -12.89
C ILE A 29 -4.27 -6.84 -12.11
N MET A 30 -5.51 -7.32 -11.93
CA MET A 30 -6.54 -6.62 -11.16
C MET A 30 -6.21 -6.57 -9.66
N ARG A 31 -5.64 -7.65 -9.09
CA ARG A 31 -5.17 -7.64 -7.69
C ARG A 31 -4.00 -6.68 -7.46
N ARG A 32 -3.17 -6.44 -8.49
CA ARG A 32 -2.14 -5.39 -8.45
C ARG A 32 -2.71 -3.98 -8.58
N ARG A 33 -3.83 -3.81 -9.27
CA ARG A 33 -4.57 -2.55 -9.35
C ARG A 33 -5.45 -2.40 -8.12
N LYS A 34 -4.84 -2.15 -6.96
CA LYS A 34 -5.59 -1.52 -5.85
C LYS A 34 -6.30 -0.29 -6.42
N PRO A 35 -7.60 -0.08 -6.14
CA PRO A 35 -8.32 1.07 -6.66
C PRO A 35 -7.50 2.31 -6.32
N ALA A 36 -7.16 3.09 -7.33
CA ALA A 36 -6.45 4.35 -7.15
C ALA A 36 -7.18 5.11 -6.06
N GLU A 37 -6.48 5.53 -5.01
CA GLU A 37 -7.04 6.38 -3.97
C GLU A 37 -7.59 7.61 -4.68
N LYS A 38 -8.93 7.70 -4.77
CA LYS A 38 -9.62 8.64 -5.66
C LYS A 38 -9.85 9.97 -4.96
N THR A 39 -9.92 9.96 -3.63
CA THR A 39 -10.20 11.14 -2.83
C THR A 39 -8.93 11.62 -2.11
N PRO A 40 -8.77 12.94 -1.92
CA PRO A 40 -7.72 13.50 -1.06
C PRO A 40 -7.71 12.90 0.36
N GLN A 41 -8.89 12.53 0.88
CA GLN A 41 -9.04 11.87 2.17
C GLN A 41 -8.49 10.45 2.17
N ASP A 42 -8.74 9.67 1.12
CA ASP A 42 -8.16 8.33 0.98
C ASP A 42 -6.62 8.41 0.91
N VAL A 43 -6.09 9.41 0.22
CA VAL A 43 -4.65 9.65 0.12
C VAL A 43 -4.05 10.05 1.47
N ALA A 44 -4.65 11.01 2.16
CA ALA A 44 -4.17 11.45 3.47
C ALA A 44 -4.26 10.33 4.52
N SER A 45 -5.35 9.55 4.52
CA SER A 45 -5.53 8.42 5.45
C SER A 45 -4.58 7.27 5.15
N SER A 46 -4.31 6.96 3.87
CA SER A 46 -3.33 5.92 3.50
C SER A 46 -1.90 6.31 3.89
N LEU A 47 -1.55 7.60 3.75
CA LEU A 47 -0.27 8.13 4.21
C LEU A 47 -0.16 8.08 5.73
N LEU A 48 -1.21 8.51 6.45
CA LEU A 48 -1.24 8.47 7.90
C LEU A 48 -1.08 7.04 8.44
N MET A 49 -1.76 6.07 7.83
CA MET A 49 -1.63 4.66 8.21
C MET A 49 -0.21 4.12 7.99
N ASP A 50 0.47 4.54 6.92
CA ASP A 50 1.87 4.16 6.68
C ASP A 50 2.82 4.86 7.66
N VAL A 51 2.60 6.14 7.99
CA VAL A 51 3.36 6.89 9.02
C VAL A 51 3.24 6.20 10.39
N ILE A 52 2.01 5.88 10.83
CA ILE A 52 1.77 5.19 12.11
C ILE A 52 2.41 3.79 12.11
N ALA A 53 2.29 3.06 11.00
CA ALA A 53 2.93 1.75 10.88
C ALA A 53 4.46 1.84 10.96
N ASN A 54 5.05 2.90 10.41
CA ASN A 54 6.49 3.17 10.47
C ASN A 54 6.95 3.55 11.87
N GLN A 55 6.19 4.41 12.58
CA GLN A 55 6.47 4.71 13.99
C GLN A 55 6.51 3.44 14.85
N ARG A 56 5.48 2.59 14.74
CA ARG A 56 5.43 1.30 15.45
C ARG A 56 6.56 0.34 15.05
N ALA A 57 7.07 0.44 13.82
CA ALA A 57 8.20 -0.36 13.37
C ALA A 57 9.52 0.14 13.98
N LEU A 58 9.68 1.46 14.14
CA LEU A 58 10.83 2.07 14.79
C LEU A 58 10.87 1.78 16.30
N GLU A 59 9.75 1.86 17.00
CA GLU A 59 9.67 1.49 18.43
C GLU A 59 10.16 0.06 18.69
N LYS A 60 9.89 -0.84 17.74
CA LYS A 60 10.29 -2.25 17.81
C LYS A 60 11.63 -2.52 17.15
N PHE A 61 12.36 -1.50 16.71
CA PHE A 61 13.62 -1.68 16.01
C PHE A 61 14.70 -2.17 16.96
N ASP A 62 14.84 -1.53 18.13
CA ASP A 62 15.88 -1.85 19.11
C ASP A 62 15.74 -3.27 19.68
N THR A 63 14.51 -3.77 19.75
CA THR A 63 14.20 -5.11 20.26
C THR A 63 14.28 -6.21 19.18
N GLN A 64 14.44 -5.86 17.91
CA GLN A 64 14.45 -6.85 16.81
C GLN A 64 15.87 -7.22 16.37
N THR A 65 16.17 -8.52 16.43
CA THR A 65 17.42 -9.09 15.89
C THR A 65 17.56 -8.91 14.37
N ARG A 66 16.43 -8.67 13.66
CA ARG A 66 16.41 -8.41 12.23
C ARG A 66 15.55 -7.19 11.93
N PRO A 67 16.13 -6.05 11.55
CA PRO A 67 15.36 -4.87 11.23
C PRO A 67 14.47 -5.10 10.02
N LYS A 68 13.20 -4.70 10.15
CA LYS A 68 12.23 -4.73 9.05
C LYS A 68 12.33 -3.44 8.24
N LYS A 69 11.98 -3.55 6.97
CA LYS A 69 11.79 -2.37 6.11
C LYS A 69 10.57 -1.59 6.60
N LEU A 70 10.70 -0.28 6.57
CA LEU A 70 9.60 0.66 6.73
C LEU A 70 8.76 0.69 5.45
N LYS A 71 7.47 1.01 5.61
CA LYS A 71 6.51 1.10 4.50
C LYS A 71 6.69 2.41 3.75
N LEU A 72 6.80 2.29 2.43
CA LEU A 72 6.85 3.40 1.46
C LEU A 72 5.70 3.31 0.44
N GLY A 73 4.75 2.40 0.67
CA GLY A 73 3.81 1.98 -0.34
C GLY A 73 2.84 3.08 -0.75
N SER A 74 2.20 3.76 0.22
CA SER A 74 1.31 4.88 -0.09
C SER A 74 2.07 6.09 -0.62
N TRP A 75 3.25 6.38 -0.07
CA TRP A 75 4.10 7.47 -0.56
C TRP A 75 4.44 7.33 -2.05
N GLN A 76 4.96 6.18 -2.48
CA GLN A 76 5.32 5.93 -3.89
C GLN A 76 4.14 6.04 -4.86
N ARG A 77 2.91 5.84 -4.39
CA ARG A 77 1.71 5.91 -5.24
C ARG A 77 1.07 7.28 -5.30
N ASN A 78 1.33 8.13 -4.29
CA ASN A 78 0.55 9.33 -4.05
C ASN A 78 1.38 10.60 -3.88
N SER A 79 2.72 10.52 -3.89
CA SER A 79 3.60 11.69 -3.74
C SER A 79 3.32 12.80 -4.77
N GLU A 80 2.89 12.44 -5.97
CA GLU A 80 2.50 13.37 -7.04
C GLU A 80 1.12 14.01 -6.84
N LYS A 81 0.28 13.46 -5.95
CA LYS A 81 -1.12 13.88 -5.77
C LYS A 81 -1.34 14.75 -4.53
N LEU A 82 -0.27 15.28 -3.93
CA LEU A 82 -0.35 15.97 -2.64
C LEU A 82 -0.68 17.46 -2.76
N ASP A 83 -1.11 17.95 -3.91
CA ASP A 83 -1.38 19.37 -4.14
C ASP A 83 -2.46 19.97 -3.23
N PHE A 84 -3.32 19.10 -2.67
CA PHE A 84 -4.33 19.49 -1.70
C PHE A 84 -3.78 19.73 -0.28
N LEU A 85 -2.53 19.31 0.00
CA LEU A 85 -1.86 19.55 1.27
C LEU A 85 -1.10 20.88 1.24
N GLU A 86 -1.00 21.51 2.42
CA GLU A 86 -0.20 22.72 2.60
C GLU A 86 1.26 22.48 2.15
N PRO A 87 1.91 23.45 1.48
CA PRO A 87 3.31 23.30 1.03
C PRO A 87 4.28 22.91 2.14
N SER A 88 4.07 23.41 3.36
CA SER A 88 4.85 23.08 4.56
C SER A 88 4.76 21.58 4.88
N LEU A 89 3.53 21.05 4.99
CA LEU A 89 3.26 19.64 5.26
C LEU A 89 3.77 18.72 4.15
N ARG A 90 3.63 19.12 2.89
CA ARG A 90 4.22 18.38 1.75
C ARG A 90 5.73 18.26 1.85
N SER A 91 6.41 19.36 2.17
CA SER A 91 7.85 19.37 2.35
C SER A 91 8.27 18.47 3.51
N THR A 92 7.56 18.52 4.64
CA THR A 92 7.79 17.63 5.78
C THR A 92 7.60 16.16 5.38
N LEU A 93 6.49 15.79 4.74
CA LEU A 93 6.23 14.42 4.29
C LEU A 93 7.33 13.94 3.33
N SER A 94 7.70 14.77 2.35
CA SER A 94 8.75 14.43 1.40
C SER A 94 10.08 14.16 2.08
N GLU A 95 10.47 15.01 3.03
CA GLU A 95 11.72 14.82 3.78
C GLU A 95 11.64 13.57 4.67
N THR A 96 10.52 13.34 5.37
CA THR A 96 10.29 12.15 6.20
C THR A 96 10.42 10.87 5.38
N PHE A 97 9.73 10.79 4.25
CA PHE A 97 9.77 9.60 3.40
C PHE A 97 11.12 9.40 2.70
N ARG A 98 11.85 10.48 2.39
CA ARG A 98 13.25 10.38 1.94
C ARG A 98 14.14 9.73 3.00
N GLN A 99 14.03 10.17 4.25
CA GLN A 99 14.81 9.57 5.34
C GLN A 99 14.43 8.10 5.60
N ILE A 100 13.14 7.76 5.44
CA ILE A 100 12.67 6.36 5.47
C ILE A 100 13.30 5.53 4.34
N GLU A 101 13.44 6.08 3.14
CA GLU A 101 14.07 5.41 2.01
C GLU A 101 15.55 5.16 2.27
N ASP A 102 16.28 6.17 2.76
CA ASP A 102 17.68 6.04 3.18
C ASP A 102 17.87 4.97 4.26
N PHE A 103 16.95 4.93 5.23
CA PHE A 103 16.92 3.89 6.27
C PHE A 103 16.74 2.50 5.65
N ASN A 104 15.78 2.35 4.74
CA ASN A 104 15.52 1.07 4.08
C ASN A 104 16.71 0.60 3.25
N LEU A 105 17.41 1.51 2.57
CA LEU A 105 18.64 1.20 1.85
C LEU A 105 19.71 0.64 2.79
N ARG A 106 19.93 1.28 3.94
CA ARG A 106 20.89 0.78 4.94
C ARG A 106 20.50 -0.58 5.52
N VAL A 107 19.21 -0.81 5.77
CA VAL A 107 18.70 -2.12 6.20
C VAL A 107 18.98 -3.20 5.15
N GLU A 108 18.82 -2.88 3.87
CA GLU A 108 19.14 -3.83 2.81
C GLU A 108 20.64 -4.08 2.66
N SER A 109 21.47 -3.05 2.75
CA SER A 109 22.93 -3.22 2.78
C SER A 109 23.35 -4.10 3.97
N ALA A 110 22.81 -3.86 5.16
CA ALA A 110 23.10 -4.67 6.34
C ALA A 110 22.74 -6.16 6.14
N LYS A 111 21.61 -6.44 5.47
CA LYS A 111 21.21 -7.81 5.11
C LYS A 111 22.14 -8.44 4.07
N MET A 112 22.49 -7.69 3.02
CA MET A 112 23.41 -8.14 1.97
C MET A 112 24.76 -8.55 2.57
N TYR A 113 25.31 -7.73 3.47
CA TYR A 113 26.62 -7.97 4.08
C TYR A 113 26.55 -8.83 5.36
N LYS A 114 25.36 -9.30 5.77
CA LYS A 114 25.11 -10.07 7.01
C LYS A 114 25.74 -9.42 8.26
N SER A 115 25.90 -8.10 8.25
CA SER A 115 26.59 -7.36 9.30
C SER A 115 25.66 -6.30 9.87
N THR A 116 25.42 -6.39 11.17
CA THR A 116 24.65 -5.40 11.94
C THR A 116 25.43 -4.11 12.16
N SER A 117 26.75 -4.08 11.89
CA SER A 117 27.59 -2.87 11.99
C SER A 117 27.09 -1.73 11.12
N TYR A 118 26.46 -2.01 9.97
CA TYR A 118 25.85 -1.00 9.09
C TYR A 118 24.59 -0.33 9.69
N LEU A 119 24.02 -0.91 10.75
CA LEU A 119 22.84 -0.39 11.44
C LEU A 119 23.21 0.51 12.63
N PHE A 120 24.41 0.37 13.20
CA PHE A 120 24.85 1.14 14.38
C PHE A 120 24.96 2.66 14.13
N GLY A 121 25.02 3.11 12.88
CA GLY A 121 25.00 4.53 12.51
C GLY A 121 23.63 5.04 12.05
N VAL A 122 22.57 4.24 12.18
CA VAL A 122 21.22 4.65 11.80
C VAL A 122 20.59 5.39 12.96
N ASN A 123 20.43 6.70 12.79
CA ASN A 123 19.87 7.55 13.82
C ASN A 123 18.33 7.49 13.77
N ILE A 124 17.75 6.54 14.50
CA ILE A 124 16.30 6.30 14.57
C ILE A 124 15.59 7.46 15.25
N GLU A 125 16.23 8.08 16.24
CA GLU A 125 15.70 9.25 16.96
C GLU A 125 15.45 10.42 16.00
N ARG A 126 16.33 10.60 15.01
CA ARG A 126 16.16 11.61 13.96
C ARG A 126 14.94 11.36 13.07
N LEU A 127 14.43 10.13 12.99
CA LEU A 127 13.21 9.80 12.24
C LEU A 127 11.93 10.03 13.06
N GLN A 128 12.01 10.05 14.40
CA GLN A 128 10.82 10.20 15.25
C GLN A 128 10.18 11.58 15.07
N GLU A 129 10.96 12.65 15.20
CA GLU A 129 10.48 14.02 15.06
C GLU A 129 9.76 14.30 13.72
N PRO A 130 10.35 13.98 12.54
CA PRO A 130 9.67 14.21 11.27
C PRO A 130 8.45 13.30 11.08
N LEU A 131 8.44 12.09 11.64
CA LEU A 131 7.27 11.20 11.64
C LEU A 131 6.13 11.77 12.49
N ASP A 132 6.42 12.29 13.68
CA ASP A 132 5.42 12.89 14.56
C ASP A 132 4.82 14.15 13.91
N LYS A 133 5.64 15.05 13.36
CA LYS A 133 5.14 16.23 12.62
C LYS A 133 4.29 15.83 11.41
N SER A 134 4.71 14.80 10.67
CA SER A 134 3.94 14.28 9.54
C SER A 134 2.60 13.68 9.98
N ARG A 135 2.57 12.98 11.12
CA ARG A 135 1.36 12.41 11.70
C ARG A 135 0.38 13.52 12.11
N GLU A 136 0.85 14.47 12.92
CA GLU A 136 0.03 15.59 13.42
C GLU A 136 -0.57 16.40 12.28
N GLY A 137 0.25 16.80 11.29
CA GLY A 137 -0.26 17.58 10.15
C GLY A 137 -1.27 16.81 9.29
N LEU A 138 -1.11 15.50 9.12
CA LEU A 138 -2.09 14.65 8.43
C LEU A 138 -3.39 14.48 9.25
N GLU A 139 -3.28 14.33 10.57
CA GLU A 139 -4.43 14.23 11.49
C GLU A 139 -5.24 15.53 11.53
N GLU A 140 -4.56 16.67 11.64
CA GLU A 140 -5.18 18.00 11.60
C GLU A 140 -5.88 18.24 10.26
N TRP A 141 -5.20 17.94 9.16
CA TRP A 141 -5.80 18.07 7.83
C TRP A 141 -7.02 17.15 7.69
N LEU A 142 -6.93 15.88 8.10
CA LEU A 142 -8.06 14.96 8.06
C LEU A 142 -9.22 15.46 8.92
N LYS A 143 -8.97 15.93 10.14
CA LYS A 143 -10.01 16.46 11.03
C LYS A 143 -10.73 17.66 10.41
N ALA A 144 -9.99 18.59 9.82
CA ALA A 144 -10.55 19.76 9.14
C ALA A 144 -11.36 19.41 7.88
N ASN A 145 -10.99 18.32 7.20
CA ASN A 145 -11.62 17.90 5.94
C ASN A 145 -12.73 16.84 6.11
N ILE A 146 -12.76 16.12 7.24
CA ILE A 146 -13.83 15.16 7.58
C ILE A 146 -15.16 15.89 7.81
N GLU A 147 -15.12 17.08 8.43
CA GLU A 147 -16.34 17.89 8.64
C GLU A 147 -16.93 18.42 7.33
N GLN A 148 -16.11 18.64 6.29
CA GLN A 148 -16.57 19.10 4.97
C GLN A 148 -17.17 18.00 4.09
N ALA A 149 -16.87 16.72 4.35
CA ALA A 149 -17.41 15.61 3.55
C ALA A 149 -18.85 15.19 3.93
N GLY A 150 -19.43 15.81 4.95
CA GLY A 150 -20.81 15.57 5.37
C GLY A 150 -21.08 14.17 5.95
N PRO A 151 -22.13 14.03 6.78
CA PRO A 151 -22.50 12.77 7.45
C PRO A 151 -23.15 11.74 6.49
N GLY A 152 -22.52 11.46 5.36
CA GLY A 152 -23.05 10.57 4.30
C GLY A 152 -22.04 9.58 3.70
N ALA A 153 -20.74 9.76 3.89
CA ALA A 153 -19.72 8.88 3.28
C ALA A 153 -19.54 7.52 4.00
N GLY A 154 -20.27 7.29 5.10
CA GLY A 154 -20.04 6.19 6.03
C GLY A 154 -21.14 5.12 6.12
N ARG A 155 -21.99 4.92 5.10
CA ARG A 155 -22.95 3.80 5.11
C ARG A 155 -23.13 3.14 3.74
N GLN A 156 -22.13 2.37 3.30
CA GLN A 156 -22.37 1.24 2.41
C GLN A 156 -21.79 -0.03 3.04
N GLY A 157 -22.30 -0.35 4.22
CA GLY A 157 -22.09 -1.61 4.90
C GLY A 157 -23.36 -1.99 5.65
N CYS A 158 -24.03 -3.03 5.15
CA CYS A 158 -25.08 -3.85 5.77
C CYS A 158 -26.44 -3.19 6.06
N MET A 159 -27.49 -3.59 5.32
CA MET A 159 -28.80 -4.08 5.80
C MET A 159 -29.83 -4.19 4.65
N GLY A 160 -30.48 -5.36 4.55
CA GLY A 160 -31.63 -5.67 3.69
C GLY A 160 -31.38 -6.93 2.85
N GLY A 161 -31.62 -8.17 3.29
CA GLY A 161 -32.62 -8.63 4.25
C GLY A 161 -33.97 -8.84 3.56
N GLY A 162 -34.38 -10.09 3.35
CA GLY A 162 -35.77 -10.50 3.03
C GLY A 162 -35.90 -11.26 1.70
N LEU A 163 -35.99 -12.59 1.71
CA LEU A 163 -37.27 -13.34 1.75
C LEU A 163 -38.24 -12.94 0.63
N GLY A 164 -38.33 -13.82 -0.37
CA GLY A 164 -39.31 -13.76 -1.45
C GLY A 164 -39.42 -15.09 -2.19
N GLY A 165 -39.82 -16.15 -1.46
CA GLY A 165 -40.39 -17.33 -2.09
C GLY A 165 -41.77 -16.99 -2.66
N GLY A 166 -42.06 -17.46 -3.87
CA GLY A 166 -43.33 -17.23 -4.55
C GLY A 166 -43.44 -18.05 -5.84
N LEU A 167 -43.90 -19.30 -5.68
CA LEU A 167 -44.81 -20.03 -6.55
C LEU A 167 -44.88 -19.61 -8.03
N ILE A 168 -44.32 -20.44 -8.92
CA ILE A 168 -44.80 -20.50 -10.31
C ILE A 168 -45.65 -21.79 -10.40
N GLY A 169 -46.96 -21.59 -10.45
CA GLY A 169 -47.91 -22.58 -10.92
C GLY A 169 -47.94 -22.57 -12.45
N GLY A 170 -48.01 -23.77 -13.02
CA GLY A 170 -48.14 -24.07 -14.44
C GLY A 170 -47.99 -25.56 -14.63
#